data_AF-A0AAX6EJE1-F1
#
_entry.id   AF-A0AAX6EJE1-F1
#
_cell.length_a   1.000
_cell.length_b   1.000
_cell.length_c   1.000
_cell.angle_alpha   90.00
_cell.angle_beta   90.00
_cell.angle_gamma   90.00
#
_symmetry.space_group_name_H-M   'P 1'
#
loop_
_entity.id
_entity.type
_entity.pdbx_description
1 polymer ?
#
loop_
_entity_poly.entity_id
_entity_poly.type
_entity_poly.pdbx_seq_one_letter_code
_entity_poly.pdbx_strand_id
1 'polypeptide(L)'
;MEDSLAESYSKKENAKEIWDSLGKLYEDDENSSKIFIIEKYHKWLFEDEMAMLPQVKEFLKLCQKLDDEKMSLVDKFVVGGIVSKLSVGWSNFYARMHRKKLDISLEDLLQEIHVEDEIRFQ
;
A
#
# COMPACT_ATOMS: atom_id res chain seq x y z
N MET A 1 6.17 36.91 16.56
CA MET A 1 6.08 35.46 16.84
C MET A 1 6.88 34.71 15.77
N GLU A 2 8.17 35.04 15.63
CA GLU A 2 9.11 34.40 14.69
C GLU A 2 10.29 33.72 15.43
N ASP A 3 10.45 33.96 16.74
CA ASP A 3 11.64 33.55 17.50
C ASP A 3 11.70 32.06 17.88
N SER A 4 10.58 31.35 17.89
CA SER A 4 10.54 29.96 18.40
C SER A 4 11.33 28.98 17.54
N LEU A 5 11.42 29.22 16.23
CA LEU A 5 12.10 28.30 15.31
C LEU A 5 13.61 28.55 15.34
N ALA A 6 14.02 29.83 15.31
CA ALA A 6 15.42 30.24 15.36
C ALA A 6 16.11 29.81 16.68
N GLU A 7 15.44 29.95 17.83
CA GLU A 7 15.97 29.49 19.12
C GLU A 7 16.16 27.97 19.20
N SER A 8 15.34 27.19 18.49
CA SER A 8 15.45 25.73 18.49
C SER A 8 16.64 25.21 17.67
N TYR A 9 16.99 25.91 16.58
CA TYR A 9 18.12 25.56 15.73
C TYR A 9 19.46 26.07 16.28
N SER A 10 19.44 27.16 17.06
CA SER A 10 20.60 27.68 17.80
C SER A 10 21.19 26.67 18.81
N LYS A 11 20.44 25.62 19.18
CA LYS A 11 20.87 24.59 20.15
C LYS A 11 21.55 23.37 19.52
N LYS A 12 21.66 23.27 18.19
CA LYS A 12 22.28 22.13 17.50
C LYS A 12 23.71 22.49 17.08
N GLU A 13 24.67 21.61 17.39
CA GLU A 13 26.11 21.95 17.36
C GLU A 13 26.73 21.87 15.96
N ASN A 14 26.10 21.20 14.98
CA ASN A 14 26.63 21.14 13.63
C ASN A 14 25.56 21.06 12.54
N ALA A 15 25.95 21.46 11.32
CA ALA A 15 25.07 21.50 10.16
C ALA A 15 24.49 20.12 9.77
N LYS A 16 25.20 19.02 10.08
CA LYS A 16 24.74 17.66 9.80
C LYS A 16 23.55 17.29 10.70
N GLU A 17 23.57 17.63 11.98
CA GLU A 17 22.43 17.38 12.87
C GLU A 17 21.18 18.17 12.48
N ILE A 18 21.36 19.40 11.97
CA ILE A 18 20.26 20.21 11.43
C ILE A 18 19.71 19.54 10.17
N TRP A 19 20.57 19.11 9.24
CA TRP A 19 20.18 18.42 8.01
C TRP A 19 19.46 17.09 8.29
N ASP A 20 20.00 16.25 9.18
CA ASP A 20 19.41 14.96 9.55
C ASP A 20 18.05 15.16 10.26
N SER A 21 17.91 16.23 11.05
CA SER A 21 16.64 16.56 11.71
C SER A 21 15.59 17.07 10.73
N LEU A 22 15.99 17.85 9.72
CA LEU A 22 15.11 18.28 8.65
C LEU A 22 14.69 17.08 7.79
N GLY A 23 15.64 16.22 7.41
CA GLY A 23 15.38 14.99 6.69
C GLY A 23 14.32 14.14 7.38
N LYS A 24 14.45 13.90 8.69
CA LYS A 24 13.43 13.19 9.47
C LYS A 24 12.09 13.91 9.52
N LEU A 25 12.08 15.22 9.72
CA LEU A 25 10.84 16.01 9.80
C LEU A 25 10.05 15.92 8.49
N TYR A 26 10.74 15.98 7.34
CA TYR A 26 10.12 15.93 6.02
C TYR A 26 9.88 14.50 5.52
N GLU A 27 10.69 13.50 5.88
CA GLU A 27 10.40 12.08 5.61
C GLU A 27 9.15 11.62 6.37
N ASP A 28 9.00 12.03 7.63
CA ASP A 28 7.81 11.71 8.41
C ASP A 28 6.57 12.44 7.85
N ASP A 29 6.71 13.68 7.38
CA ASP A 29 5.61 14.47 6.78
C ASP A 29 5.22 13.95 5.38
N GLU A 30 6.19 13.56 4.55
CA GLU A 30 5.93 12.91 3.25
C GLU A 30 5.31 11.51 3.44
N ASN A 31 5.85 10.67 4.34
CA ASN A 31 5.33 9.32 4.56
C ASN A 31 3.99 9.30 5.32
N SER A 32 3.62 10.38 6.01
CA SER A 32 2.34 10.53 6.71
C SER A 32 1.30 11.34 5.93
N SER A 33 1.70 12.03 4.86
CA SER A 33 0.77 12.77 4.02
C SER A 33 -0.21 11.82 3.32
N LYS A 34 -1.50 12.17 3.39
CA LYS A 34 -2.59 11.45 2.68
C LYS A 34 -2.27 11.20 1.21
N ILE A 35 -1.61 12.17 0.56
CA ILE A 35 -1.22 12.10 -0.85
C ILE A 35 -0.24 10.94 -1.09
N PHE A 36 0.71 10.72 -0.20
CA PHE A 36 1.68 9.63 -0.32
C PHE A 36 1.01 8.25 -0.20
N ILE A 37 0.07 8.09 0.74
CA ILE A 37 -0.68 6.84 0.90
C ILE A 37 -1.51 6.56 -0.37
N ILE A 38 -2.17 7.58 -0.93
CA ILE A 38 -2.92 7.49 -2.19
C ILE A 38 -1.98 7.12 -3.34
N GLU A 39 -0.83 7.77 -3.45
CA GLU A 39 0.15 7.51 -4.51
C GLU A 39 0.68 6.08 -4.44
N LYS A 40 1.03 5.62 -3.23
CA LYS A 40 1.46 4.24 -2.99
C LYS A 40 0.36 3.23 -3.38
N TYR A 41 -0.89 3.53 -3.06
CA TYR A 41 -2.03 2.68 -3.45
C TYR A 41 -2.16 2.57 -4.98
N HIS A 42 -2.04 3.70 -5.69
CA HIS A 42 -2.13 3.71 -7.14
C HIS A 42 -0.94 3.01 -7.81
N LYS A 43 0.28 3.22 -7.31
CA LYS A 43 1.51 2.63 -7.86
C LYS A 43 1.73 1.16 -7.49
N TRP A 44 0.97 0.61 -6.54
CA TRP A 44 1.11 -0.79 -6.15
C TRP A 44 0.86 -1.74 -7.33
N LEU A 45 1.81 -2.65 -7.55
CA LEU A 45 1.75 -3.76 -8.50
C LEU A 45 2.24 -5.02 -7.79
N PHE A 46 1.65 -6.17 -8.13
CA PHE A 46 2.08 -7.46 -7.59
C PHE A 46 3.23 -8.05 -8.44
N GLU A 47 4.16 -8.71 -7.78
CA GLU A 47 5.30 -9.38 -8.39
C GLU A 47 4.96 -10.86 -8.63
N ASP A 48 5.31 -11.38 -9.81
CA ASP A 48 4.99 -12.75 -10.24
C ASP A 48 5.91 -13.79 -9.57
N GLU A 49 7.11 -13.37 -9.18
CA GLU A 49 8.17 -14.22 -8.64
C GLU A 49 7.95 -14.64 -7.18
N MET A 50 7.04 -13.98 -6.48
CA MET A 50 6.72 -14.21 -5.07
C MET A 50 5.29 -14.68 -4.90
N ALA A 51 5.02 -15.41 -3.80
CA ALA A 51 3.66 -15.74 -3.40
C ALA A 51 2.80 -14.48 -3.31
N MET A 52 1.58 -14.55 -3.84
CA MET A 52 0.68 -13.41 -3.94
C MET A 52 -0.03 -13.11 -2.63
N LEU A 53 -0.40 -14.13 -1.85
CA LEU A 53 -1.14 -13.97 -0.61
C LEU A 53 -0.42 -13.05 0.40
N PRO A 54 0.90 -13.18 0.66
CA PRO A 54 1.63 -12.21 1.49
C PRO A 54 1.58 -10.79 0.93
N GLN A 55 1.75 -10.63 -0.39
CA GLN A 55 1.73 -9.31 -1.02
C GLN A 55 0.34 -8.65 -0.92
N VAL A 56 -0.74 -9.42 -1.12
CA VAL A 56 -2.11 -8.94 -0.97
C VAL A 56 -2.39 -8.55 0.48
N LYS A 57 -1.89 -9.29 1.47
CA LYS A 57 -1.99 -8.90 2.89
C LYS A 57 -1.30 -7.56 3.16
N GLU A 58 -0.13 -7.30 2.57
CA GLU A 58 0.53 -5.99 2.68
C GLU A 58 -0.28 -4.88 1.97
N PHE A 59 -0.86 -5.16 0.81
CA PHE A 59 -1.75 -4.23 0.13
C PHE A 59 -3.00 -3.90 0.95
N LEU A 60 -3.58 -4.88 1.65
CA LEU A 60 -4.72 -4.65 2.55
C LEU A 60 -4.34 -3.79 3.76
N LYS A 61 -3.12 -3.89 4.28
CA LYS A 61 -2.64 -2.94 5.31
C LYS A 61 -2.57 -1.51 4.77
N LEU A 62 -2.23 -1.33 3.49
CA LEU A 62 -2.28 -0.01 2.85
C LEU A 62 -3.71 0.51 2.72
N CYS A 63 -4.67 -0.36 2.39
CA CYS A 63 -6.09 -0.03 2.40
C CYS A 63 -6.57 0.36 3.81
N GLN A 64 -6.10 -0.32 4.86
CA GLN A 64 -6.41 0.04 6.25
C GLN A 64 -5.88 1.43 6.60
N LYS A 65 -4.66 1.78 6.16
CA LYS A 65 -4.13 3.15 6.36
C LYS A 65 -4.99 4.23 5.69
N LEU A 66 -5.56 3.93 4.51
CA LEU A 66 -6.51 4.84 3.87
C LEU A 66 -7.80 4.99 4.70
N ASP A 67 -8.29 3.89 5.27
CA ASP A 67 -9.46 3.91 6.16
C ASP A 67 -9.21 4.73 7.44
N ASP A 68 -8.04 4.58 8.06
CA ASP A 68 -7.62 5.35 9.23
C ASP A 68 -7.62 6.86 8.92
N GLU A 69 -7.24 7.25 7.70
CA GLU A 69 -7.26 8.62 7.17
C GLU A 69 -8.63 9.11 6.66
N LYS A 70 -9.70 8.35 6.91
CA LYS A 70 -11.09 8.63 6.48
C LYS A 70 -11.30 8.57 4.97
N MET A 71 -10.49 7.80 4.26
CA MET A 71 -10.59 7.51 2.82
C MET A 71 -10.99 6.05 2.60
N SER A 72 -11.99 5.57 3.35
CA SER A 72 -12.47 4.19 3.34
C SER A 72 -12.84 3.74 1.93
N LEU A 73 -12.34 2.56 1.54
CA LEU A 73 -12.67 1.91 0.29
C LEU A 73 -13.68 0.81 0.57
N VAL A 74 -14.78 0.77 -0.19
CA VAL A 74 -15.75 -0.34 -0.09
C VAL A 74 -15.11 -1.65 -0.58
N ASP A 75 -15.49 -2.78 0.01
CA ASP A 75 -14.90 -4.10 -0.29
C ASP A 75 -14.83 -4.42 -1.80
N LYS A 76 -15.89 -4.08 -2.55
CA LYS A 76 -15.93 -4.28 -4.00
C LYS A 76 -14.83 -3.51 -4.74
N PHE A 77 -14.47 -2.31 -4.25
CA PHE A 77 -13.38 -1.53 -4.79
C PHE A 77 -12.02 -2.15 -4.45
N VAL A 78 -11.86 -2.67 -3.24
CA VAL A 78 -10.63 -3.38 -2.83
C VAL A 78 -10.45 -4.65 -3.65
N VAL A 79 -11.50 -5.47 -3.81
CA VAL A 79 -11.51 -6.68 -4.66
C VAL A 79 -11.14 -6.33 -6.11
N GLY A 80 -11.80 -5.32 -6.69
CA GLY A 80 -11.48 -4.85 -8.04
C GLY A 80 -10.07 -4.29 -8.16
N GLY A 81 -9.58 -3.61 -7.13
CA GLY A 81 -8.22 -3.08 -7.04
C GLY A 81 -7.17 -4.21 -7.04
N ILE A 82 -7.37 -5.24 -6.23
CA ILE A 82 -6.48 -6.42 -6.22
C ILE A 82 -6.46 -7.07 -7.61
N VAL A 83 -7.63 -7.37 -8.18
CA VAL A 83 -7.74 -8.08 -9.46
C VAL A 83 -7.17 -7.26 -10.63
N SER A 84 -7.36 -5.94 -10.64
CA SER A 84 -6.83 -5.06 -11.70
C SER A 84 -5.31 -4.83 -11.61
N LYS A 85 -4.72 -5.02 -10.43
CA LYS A 85 -3.28 -4.85 -10.17
C LYS A 85 -2.48 -6.14 -10.35
N LEU A 86 -3.14 -7.25 -10.65
CA LEU A 86 -2.50 -8.52 -10.93
C LEU A 86 -1.55 -8.38 -12.13
N SER A 87 -0.36 -8.94 -11.96
CA SER A 87 0.65 -9.09 -13.00
C SER A 87 0.21 -10.04 -14.12
N VAL A 88 0.92 -10.00 -15.26
CA VAL A 88 0.58 -10.79 -16.46
C VAL A 88 0.62 -12.30 -16.18
N GLY A 89 1.49 -12.77 -15.28
CA GLY A 89 1.54 -14.16 -14.85
C GLY A 89 0.24 -14.67 -14.22
N TRP A 90 -0.66 -13.78 -13.78
CA TRP A 90 -1.96 -14.13 -13.19
C TRP A 90 -3.14 -13.99 -14.16
N SER A 91 -2.90 -13.86 -15.47
CA SER A 91 -3.94 -13.69 -16.49
C SER A 91 -5.04 -14.77 -16.48
N ASN A 92 -4.70 -16.03 -16.26
CA ASN A 92 -5.69 -17.12 -16.13
C ASN A 92 -6.58 -16.95 -14.90
N PHE A 93 -6.00 -16.58 -13.76
CA PHE A 93 -6.72 -16.26 -12.53
C PHE A 93 -7.65 -15.07 -12.75
N TYR A 94 -7.13 -13.98 -13.34
CA TYR A 94 -7.90 -12.80 -13.72
C TYR A 94 -9.12 -13.15 -14.57
N ALA A 95 -8.96 -13.99 -15.60
CA ALA A 95 -10.05 -14.44 -16.45
C ALA A 95 -11.10 -15.28 -15.70
N ARG A 96 -10.71 -16.05 -14.68
CA ARG A 96 -11.66 -16.74 -13.79
C ARG A 96 -12.44 -15.74 -12.93
N MET A 97 -11.77 -14.76 -12.32
CA MET A 97 -12.42 -13.75 -11.49
C MET A 97 -13.37 -12.85 -12.29
N HIS A 98 -12.98 -12.47 -13.51
CA HIS A 98 -13.84 -11.70 -14.42
C HIS A 98 -15.10 -12.48 -14.83
N ARG A 99 -15.01 -13.79 -15.05
CA ARG A 99 -16.19 -14.64 -15.31
C ARG A 99 -17.15 -14.70 -14.12
N LYS A 100 -16.61 -14.67 -12.89
CA LYS A 100 -17.39 -14.50 -11.66
C LYS A 100 -17.93 -13.07 -11.47
N LYS A 101 -17.71 -12.17 -12.44
CA LYS A 101 -18.11 -10.75 -12.44
C LYS A 101 -17.59 -9.96 -11.22
N LEU A 102 -16.53 -10.43 -10.58
CA LEU A 102 -16.06 -9.89 -9.31
C LEU A 102 -17.15 -9.85 -8.22
N ASP A 103 -18.21 -10.65 -8.35
CA ASP A 103 -19.25 -10.79 -7.32
C ASP A 103 -18.82 -11.86 -6.30
N ILE A 104 -17.64 -11.60 -5.74
CA ILE A 104 -16.94 -12.46 -4.78
C ILE A 104 -16.60 -11.60 -3.57
N SER A 105 -16.70 -12.17 -2.37
CA SER A 105 -16.28 -11.47 -1.16
C SER A 105 -14.75 -11.33 -1.13
N LEU A 106 -14.24 -10.41 -0.32
CA LEU A 106 -12.79 -10.29 -0.12
C LEU A 106 -12.21 -11.59 0.48
N GLU A 107 -12.93 -12.24 1.39
CA GLU A 107 -12.51 -13.49 2.01
C GLU A 107 -12.39 -14.63 0.99
N ASP A 108 -13.42 -14.80 0.14
CA ASP A 108 -13.41 -15.81 -0.91
C ASP A 108 -12.29 -15.55 -1.93
N LEU A 109 -12.02 -14.28 -2.25
CA LEU A 109 -10.89 -13.91 -3.13
C LEU A 109 -9.56 -14.33 -2.50
N LEU A 110 -9.35 -14.08 -1.20
CA LEU A 110 -8.12 -14.46 -0.50
C LEU A 110 -7.92 -15.97 -0.47
N GLN A 111 -9.00 -16.74 -0.30
CA GLN A 111 -8.94 -18.21 -0.38
C GLN A 111 -8.56 -18.68 -1.79
N GLU A 112 -9.16 -18.12 -2.84
CA GLU A 112 -8.81 -18.45 -4.23
C GLU A 112 -7.35 -18.11 -4.56
N ILE A 113 -6.83 -16.97 -4.06
CA ILE A 113 -5.42 -16.59 -4.21
C ILE A 113 -4.52 -17.58 -3.48
N HIS A 114 -4.87 -18.00 -2.27
CA HIS A 114 -4.10 -18.96 -1.50
C HIS A 114 -3.97 -20.30 -2.24
N VAL A 115 -5.07 -20.82 -2.79
CA VAL A 115 -5.07 -22.07 -3.57
C VAL A 115 -4.23 -21.93 -4.85
N GLU A 116 -4.33 -20.80 -5.55
CA GLU A 116 -3.51 -20.56 -6.75
C GLU A 116 -2.01 -20.43 -6.43
N ASP A 117 -1.65 -19.81 -5.31
CA ASP A 117 -0.26 -19.79 -4.81
C ASP A 117 0.25 -21.21 -4.54
N GLU A 118 -0.53 -22.05 -3.86
CA GLU A 118 -0.14 -23.44 -3.60
C GLU A 118 0.08 -24.23 -4.89
N ILE A 119 -0.69 -23.98 -5.94
CA ILE A 119 -0.53 -24.63 -7.26
C ILE A 119 0.75 -24.14 -7.96
N ARG A 120 1.08 -22.85 -7.84
CA ARG A 120 2.22 -22.22 -8.54
C ARG A 120 3.57 -22.50 -7.89
N PHE A 121 3.59 -22.63 -6.56
CA PHE A 121 4.80 -22.78 -5.77
C PHE A 121 4.94 -24.18 -5.12
N GLN A 122 4.14 -25.15 -5.56
CA GLN A 122 4.35 -26.59 -5.33
C GLN A 122 5.56 -27.12 -6.10
#